data_AF-A0A932VDE7-F1
#
_entry.id   AF-A0A932VDE7-F1
#
_cell.length_a   1.000
_cell.length_b   1.000
_cell.length_c   1.000
_cell.angle_alpha   90.00
_cell.angle_beta   90.00
_cell.angle_gamma   90.00
#
_symmetry.space_group_name_H-M   'P 1'
#
loop_
_entity.id
_entity.type
_entity.pdbx_description
1 polymer ?
#
loop_
_entity_poly.entity_id
_entity_poly.type
_entity_poly.pdbx_seq_one_letter_code
_entity_poly.pdbx_strand_id
1 'polypeptide(L)'
;MRNSITWCWILVATLSLPQIVARADDCVHPERDDTGPLKIVALGSLMAIPTYVLGVTWHEGSHAVAAELMGGNVTEFSILPEHHPIDGHLTFGHTNYNSGKICGGGTDGNGVLQLTYYCPFSTGKDVFITVAPKITDLTLMGFYTALNETNHLPSNLYARIAMSSIAVGAWVDFSKDLLATSNYDDVNRVYKLLGQNPHDKTNPYALTYLGLTAISGAGVGRGVYKLLTRREASPKKHKPGQTERELLLTPQLIGVGGTF
;
A
#
# COMPACT_ATOMS: atom_id res chain seq x y z
N MET A 1 -10.06 26.93 12.59
CA MET A 1 -9.36 25.66 12.93
C MET A 1 -9.24 24.76 11.68
N ARG A 2 -8.73 25.28 10.55
CA ARG A 2 -8.80 24.60 9.24
C ARG A 2 -7.52 23.91 8.77
N ASN A 3 -6.38 24.12 9.46
CA ASN A 3 -5.09 23.64 8.96
C ASN A 3 -4.46 22.54 9.86
N SER A 4 -4.89 22.34 11.11
CA SER A 4 -4.15 21.47 12.04
C SER A 4 -4.30 19.97 11.78
N ILE A 5 -5.40 19.52 11.17
CA ILE A 5 -5.66 18.09 10.95
C ILE A 5 -4.88 17.58 9.74
N THR A 6 -4.85 18.34 8.64
CA THR A 6 -4.16 17.94 7.39
C THR A 6 -2.64 17.85 7.57
N TRP A 7 -2.04 18.78 8.33
CA TRP A 7 -0.60 18.73 8.63
C TRP A 7 -0.21 17.58 9.55
N CYS A 8 -1.11 17.14 10.45
CA CYS A 8 -0.85 16.02 11.36
C CYS A 8 -0.67 14.71 10.59
N TRP A 9 -1.46 14.48 9.54
CA TRP A 9 -1.37 13.26 8.72
C TRP A 9 -0.17 13.23 7.77
N ILE A 10 0.18 14.37 7.15
CA ILE A 10 1.37 14.48 6.27
C ILE A 10 2.67 14.22 7.06
N LEU A 11 2.74 14.68 8.30
CA LEU A 11 3.89 14.43 9.20
C LEU A 11 3.97 12.97 9.68
N VAL A 12 2.83 12.32 9.96
CA VAL A 12 2.80 10.90 10.36
C VAL A 12 3.24 9.99 9.20
N ALA A 13 2.83 10.31 7.96
CA ALA A 13 3.16 9.52 6.78
C ALA A 13 4.63 9.63 6.32
N THR A 14 5.31 10.76 6.57
CA THR A 14 6.66 11.00 6.00
C THR A 14 7.82 10.74 6.96
N LEU A 15 7.61 10.73 8.29
CA LEU A 15 8.72 10.78 9.26
C LEU A 15 8.86 9.59 10.21
N SER A 16 7.98 8.59 10.17
CA SER A 16 7.96 7.53 11.20
C SER A 16 8.41 6.13 10.72
N LEU A 17 8.28 5.79 9.44
CA LEU A 17 8.49 4.42 8.96
C LEU A 17 9.95 3.92 9.07
N PRO A 18 11.00 4.67 8.69
CA PRO A 18 12.38 4.16 8.76
C PRO A 18 12.86 3.96 10.21
N GLN A 19 12.43 4.82 11.14
CA GLN A 19 12.89 4.79 12.52
C GLN A 19 12.18 3.72 13.37
N ILE A 20 10.94 3.38 13.05
CA ILE A 20 10.22 2.27 13.69
C ILE A 20 10.84 0.93 13.27
N VAL A 21 11.24 0.78 12.01
CA VAL A 21 11.87 -0.46 11.51
C VAL A 21 13.27 -0.66 12.11
N ALA A 22 14.07 0.40 12.24
CA ALA A 22 15.44 0.30 12.77
C ALA A 22 15.52 -0.08 14.25
N ARG A 23 14.51 0.25 15.07
CA ARG A 23 14.48 -0.11 16.50
C ARG A 23 13.95 -1.51 16.80
N ALA A 24 13.36 -2.19 15.81
CA ALA A 24 12.82 -3.53 16.01
C ALA A 24 13.91 -4.62 16.08
N ASP A 25 15.11 -4.37 15.53
CA ASP A 25 16.19 -5.37 15.48
C ASP A 25 16.81 -5.68 16.85
N ASP A 26 16.75 -4.75 17.81
CA ASP A 26 17.41 -4.90 19.13
C ASP A 26 16.66 -5.82 20.11
N CYS A 27 15.44 -6.26 19.79
CA CYS A 27 14.59 -7.07 20.68
C CYS A 27 14.33 -8.50 20.17
N VAL A 28 14.94 -8.91 19.06
CA VAL A 28 14.65 -10.21 18.45
C VAL A 28 15.53 -11.30 19.05
N HIS A 29 15.00 -12.00 20.06
CA HIS A 29 15.51 -13.33 20.36
C HIS A 29 15.31 -14.23 19.12
N PRO A 30 16.29 -15.09 18.77
CA PRO A 30 16.14 -16.03 17.67
C PRO A 30 14.93 -16.91 17.95
N GLU A 31 13.84 -16.61 17.25
CA GLU A 31 12.56 -17.23 17.50
C GLU A 31 12.67 -18.73 17.21
N ARG A 32 12.23 -19.53 18.17
CA ARG A 32 12.22 -20.97 18.04
C ARG A 32 11.24 -21.31 16.91
N ASP A 33 11.69 -22.08 15.93
CA ASP A 33 10.90 -22.52 14.77
C ASP A 33 9.83 -23.56 15.16
N ASP A 34 9.00 -23.24 16.14
CA ASP A 34 7.83 -24.02 16.57
C ASP A 34 6.51 -23.40 16.06
N THR A 35 6.62 -22.41 15.17
CA THR A 35 5.47 -21.74 14.58
C THR A 35 4.89 -22.62 13.47
N GLY A 36 4.08 -23.61 13.87
CA GLY A 36 3.35 -24.46 12.92
C GLY A 36 2.44 -23.66 11.97
N PRO A 37 2.00 -24.26 10.85
CA PRO A 37 1.21 -23.58 9.80
C PRO A 37 -0.01 -22.84 10.34
N LEU A 38 -0.67 -23.38 11.36
CA LEU A 38 -1.83 -22.76 12.00
C LEU A 38 -1.51 -21.39 12.62
N LYS A 39 -0.32 -21.20 13.23
CA LYS A 39 0.07 -19.90 13.79
C LYS A 39 0.27 -18.85 12.70
N ILE A 40 0.79 -19.25 11.53
CA ILE A 40 0.98 -18.35 10.38
C ILE A 40 -0.37 -17.94 9.80
N VAL A 41 -1.27 -18.90 9.60
CA VAL A 41 -2.63 -18.62 9.11
C VAL A 41 -3.36 -17.70 10.10
N ALA A 42 -3.32 -18.03 11.40
CA ALA A 42 -3.93 -17.21 12.44
C ALA A 42 -3.36 -15.78 12.46
N LEU A 43 -2.03 -15.63 12.36
CA LEU A 43 -1.39 -14.32 12.25
C LEU A 43 -1.86 -13.58 11.00
N GLY A 44 -1.86 -14.22 9.83
CA GLY A 44 -2.35 -13.61 8.60
C GLY A 44 -3.81 -13.14 8.70
N SER A 45 -4.67 -13.96 9.31
CA SER A 45 -6.07 -13.60 9.57
C SER A 45 -6.20 -12.43 10.54
N LEU A 46 -5.40 -12.41 11.62
CA LEU A 46 -5.38 -11.28 12.57
C LEU A 46 -4.85 -9.99 11.95
N MET A 47 -3.92 -10.10 11.00
CA MET A 47 -3.40 -8.95 10.25
C MET A 47 -4.44 -8.36 9.30
N ALA A 48 -5.50 -9.09 8.91
CA ALA A 48 -6.51 -8.58 7.98
C ALA A 48 -7.18 -7.28 8.45
N ILE A 49 -7.51 -7.18 9.75
CA ILE A 49 -8.17 -6.00 10.34
C ILE A 49 -7.27 -4.75 10.26
N PRO A 50 -6.05 -4.74 10.81
CA PRO A 50 -5.18 -3.58 10.72
C PRO A 50 -4.78 -3.29 9.27
N THR A 51 -4.61 -4.30 8.40
CA THR A 51 -4.33 -4.04 6.98
C THR A 51 -5.51 -3.43 6.25
N TYR A 52 -6.75 -3.79 6.60
CA TYR A 52 -7.94 -3.16 6.05
C TYR A 52 -7.99 -1.68 6.46
N VAL A 53 -7.88 -1.39 7.75
CA VAL A 53 -7.91 -0.01 8.26
C VAL A 53 -6.81 0.83 7.62
N LEU A 54 -5.58 0.31 7.58
CA LEU A 54 -4.46 1.01 6.95
C LEU A 54 -4.69 1.18 5.44
N GLY A 55 -5.09 0.13 4.74
CA GLY A 55 -5.34 0.16 3.30
C GLY A 55 -6.38 1.18 2.92
N VAL A 56 -7.55 1.16 3.56
CA VAL A 56 -8.64 2.11 3.31
C VAL A 56 -8.22 3.52 3.70
N THR A 57 -7.60 3.72 4.87
CA THR A 57 -7.11 5.04 5.29
C THR A 57 -6.14 5.62 4.27
N TRP A 58 -5.28 4.79 3.70
CA TRP A 58 -4.27 5.21 2.74
C TRP A 58 -4.87 5.46 1.36
N HIS A 59 -5.83 4.63 0.92
CA HIS A 59 -6.58 4.78 -0.32
C HIS A 59 -7.42 6.06 -0.30
N GLU A 60 -8.38 6.13 0.62
CA GLU A 60 -9.26 7.29 0.79
C GLU A 60 -8.45 8.54 1.16
N GLY A 61 -7.42 8.39 1.99
CA GLY A 61 -6.54 9.48 2.38
C GLY A 61 -5.80 10.07 1.19
N SER A 62 -5.48 9.26 0.18
CA SER A 62 -4.86 9.75 -1.06
C SER A 62 -5.82 10.62 -1.87
N HIS A 63 -7.10 10.26 -1.96
CA HIS A 63 -8.11 11.14 -2.56
C HIS A 63 -8.21 12.46 -1.78
N ALA A 64 -8.31 12.38 -0.45
CA ALA A 64 -8.44 13.54 0.42
C ALA A 64 -7.27 14.51 0.25
N VAL A 65 -6.04 14.01 0.34
CA VAL A 65 -4.82 14.81 0.15
C VAL A 65 -4.75 15.39 -1.26
N ALA A 66 -5.04 14.60 -2.29
CA ALA A 66 -5.02 15.10 -3.67
C ALA A 66 -6.09 16.18 -3.91
N ALA A 67 -7.28 16.05 -3.32
CA ALA A 67 -8.34 17.05 -3.43
C ALA A 67 -7.93 18.39 -2.82
N GLU A 68 -7.37 18.37 -1.60
CA GLU A 68 -6.84 19.56 -0.92
C GLU A 68 -5.70 20.21 -1.74
N LEU A 69 -4.75 19.40 -2.26
CA LEU A 69 -3.67 19.90 -3.11
C LEU A 69 -4.17 20.56 -4.40
N MET A 70 -5.33 20.12 -4.91
CA MET A 70 -5.98 20.71 -6.09
C MET A 70 -6.85 21.94 -5.76
N GLY A 71 -6.82 22.40 -4.51
CA GLY A 71 -7.57 23.56 -4.01
C GLY A 71 -9.01 23.25 -3.61
N GLY A 72 -9.33 21.97 -3.44
CA GLY A 72 -10.62 21.51 -2.96
C GLY A 72 -10.78 21.60 -1.44
N ASN A 73 -11.94 21.14 -0.96
CA ASN A 73 -12.13 20.81 0.46
C ASN A 73 -12.67 19.38 0.58
N VAL A 74 -12.10 18.62 1.51
CA VAL A 74 -12.67 17.34 1.93
C VAL A 74 -13.86 17.61 2.84
N THR A 75 -15.04 17.18 2.43
CA THR A 75 -16.28 17.36 3.21
C THR A 75 -16.58 16.17 4.10
N GLU A 76 -16.13 14.98 3.72
CA GLU A 76 -16.38 13.75 4.44
C GLU A 76 -15.26 12.75 4.19
N PHE A 77 -14.96 11.98 5.22
CA PHE A 77 -13.94 10.95 5.19
C PHE A 77 -14.38 9.80 6.10
N SER A 78 -14.68 8.65 5.52
CA SER A 78 -15.04 7.44 6.25
C SER A 78 -14.11 6.30 5.84
N ILE A 79 -13.64 5.57 6.84
CA ILE A 79 -12.79 4.38 6.67
C ILE A 79 -13.51 3.09 7.01
N LEU A 80 -14.78 3.18 7.41
CA LEU A 80 -15.59 2.04 7.79
C LEU A 80 -16.51 1.66 6.63
N PRO A 81 -16.85 0.37 6.49
CA PRO A 81 -17.85 -0.03 5.53
C PRO A 81 -19.21 0.58 5.87
N GLU A 82 -19.87 1.18 4.90
CA GLU A 82 -21.19 1.77 5.06
C GLU A 82 -22.01 1.69 3.76
N HIS A 83 -23.32 1.86 3.87
CA HIS A 83 -24.17 1.98 2.69
C HIS A 83 -24.18 3.45 2.28
N HIS A 84 -23.76 3.73 1.06
CA HIS A 84 -23.71 5.10 0.57
C HIS A 84 -25.13 5.70 0.58
N PRO A 85 -25.33 6.91 1.16
CA PRO A 85 -26.66 7.41 1.50
C PRO A 85 -27.55 7.72 0.29
N ILE A 86 -26.97 7.88 -0.91
CA ILE A 86 -27.69 8.32 -2.11
C ILE A 86 -28.21 7.13 -2.94
N ASP A 87 -27.40 6.09 -3.11
CA ASP A 87 -27.65 4.98 -4.03
C ASP A 87 -27.59 3.60 -3.34
N GLY A 88 -27.28 3.56 -2.04
CA GLY A 88 -27.45 2.38 -1.20
C GLY A 88 -26.46 1.25 -1.47
N HIS A 89 -25.40 1.46 -2.24
CA HIS A 89 -24.37 0.45 -2.41
C HIS A 89 -23.43 0.41 -1.19
N LEU A 90 -22.90 -0.78 -0.89
CA LEU A 90 -21.90 -0.95 0.15
C LEU A 90 -20.57 -0.39 -0.34
N THR A 91 -20.06 0.64 0.34
CA THR A 91 -18.69 1.14 0.18
C THR A 91 -17.81 0.57 1.28
N PHE A 92 -16.52 0.43 1.03
CA PHE A 92 -15.53 -0.03 2.02
C PHE A 92 -14.73 1.14 2.61
N GLY A 93 -15.30 2.34 2.55
CA GLY A 93 -14.66 3.62 2.77
C GLY A 93 -15.06 4.59 1.66
N HIS A 94 -15.04 5.89 1.96
CA HIS A 94 -15.28 6.93 0.97
C HIS A 94 -14.71 8.27 1.41
N THR A 95 -14.40 9.07 0.41
CA THR A 95 -13.96 10.46 0.56
C THR A 95 -14.85 11.35 -0.29
N ASN A 96 -15.65 12.20 0.35
CA ASN A 96 -16.37 13.24 -0.34
C ASN A 96 -15.57 14.53 -0.32
N TYR A 97 -15.49 15.17 -1.48
CA TYR A 97 -14.76 16.41 -1.67
C TYR A 97 -15.47 17.34 -2.65
N ASN A 98 -15.20 18.63 -2.55
CA ASN A 98 -15.67 19.64 -3.50
C ASN A 98 -14.52 20.57 -3.92
N SER A 99 -14.73 21.36 -4.97
CA SER A 99 -13.70 22.28 -5.47
C SER A 99 -13.41 23.50 -4.58
N GLY A 100 -14.17 23.69 -3.50
CA GLY A 100 -14.13 24.88 -2.65
C GLY A 100 -14.58 26.18 -3.32
N LYS A 101 -14.77 26.18 -4.64
CA LYS A 101 -15.25 27.32 -5.40
C LYS A 101 -16.77 27.24 -5.51
N ILE A 102 -17.46 28.22 -4.96
CA ILE A 102 -18.91 28.35 -5.11
C ILE A 102 -19.19 28.82 -6.55
N CYS A 103 -19.97 28.05 -7.30
CA CYS A 103 -20.40 28.41 -8.66
C CYS A 103 -21.81 29.00 -8.68
N GLY A 104 -22.55 28.82 -7.60
CA GLY A 104 -23.84 29.45 -7.37
C GLY A 104 -24.45 28.97 -6.07
N GLY A 105 -25.58 29.57 -5.74
CA GLY A 105 -26.11 29.61 -4.40
C GLY A 105 -26.31 31.05 -3.98
N GLY A 106 -27.45 31.31 -3.36
CA GLY A 106 -27.87 32.65 -2.96
C GLY A 106 -29.11 32.53 -2.09
N THR A 107 -29.62 33.66 -1.63
CA THR A 107 -30.96 33.74 -1.06
C THR A 107 -31.94 34.06 -2.18
N ASP A 108 -33.09 33.39 -2.21
CA ASP A 108 -34.19 33.84 -3.05
C ASP A 108 -34.64 35.26 -2.61
N GLY A 109 -35.48 35.92 -3.40
CA GLY A 109 -35.99 37.26 -3.08
C GLY A 109 -36.79 37.34 -1.76
N ASN A 110 -37.07 36.21 -1.12
CA ASN A 110 -37.74 36.09 0.18
C ASN A 110 -36.75 35.77 1.32
N GLY A 111 -35.44 35.73 1.05
CA GLY A 111 -34.42 35.40 2.03
C GLY A 111 -34.26 33.89 2.31
N VAL A 112 -34.89 33.00 1.54
CA VAL A 112 -34.72 31.55 1.67
C VAL A 112 -33.40 31.14 1.02
N LEU A 113 -32.53 30.48 1.80
CA LEU A 113 -31.24 30.00 1.32
C LEU A 113 -31.43 28.93 0.24
N GLN A 114 -31.00 29.21 -0.99
CA GLN A 114 -30.87 28.21 -2.03
C GLN A 114 -29.64 27.34 -1.77
N LEU A 115 -29.71 26.07 -2.21
CA LEU A 115 -28.60 25.14 -2.11
C LEU A 115 -27.33 25.75 -2.73
N THR A 116 -26.29 25.90 -1.91
CA THR A 116 -24.97 26.28 -2.39
C THR A 116 -24.41 25.10 -3.19
N TYR A 117 -24.04 25.35 -4.45
CA TYR A 117 -23.38 24.34 -5.27
C TYR A 117 -21.96 24.78 -5.65
N TYR A 118 -21.05 23.83 -5.55
CA TYR A 118 -19.64 24.03 -5.86
C TYR A 118 -19.41 23.81 -7.35
N CYS A 119 -18.46 24.56 -7.91
CA CYS A 119 -17.97 24.30 -9.26
C CYS A 119 -17.42 22.87 -9.33
N PRO A 120 -17.56 22.16 -10.46
CA PRO A 120 -16.76 20.97 -10.69
C PRO A 120 -15.28 21.37 -10.78
N PHE A 121 -14.38 20.43 -10.46
CA PHE A 121 -12.98 20.61 -10.81
C PHE A 121 -12.81 20.61 -12.33
N SER A 122 -11.66 21.12 -12.81
CA SER A 122 -11.29 20.84 -14.19
C SER A 122 -11.00 19.34 -14.35
N THR A 123 -11.24 18.81 -15.55
CA THR A 123 -11.04 17.38 -15.86
C THR A 123 -9.68 16.86 -15.40
N GLY A 124 -8.60 17.62 -15.63
CA GLY A 124 -7.25 17.21 -15.22
C GLY A 124 -7.09 17.08 -13.70
N LYS A 125 -7.73 17.96 -12.92
CA LYS A 125 -7.71 17.88 -11.46
C LYS A 125 -8.52 16.69 -10.96
N ASP A 126 -9.71 16.45 -11.53
CA ASP A 126 -10.51 15.28 -11.18
C ASP A 126 -9.80 13.97 -11.52
N VAL A 127 -9.12 13.89 -12.66
CA VAL A 127 -8.29 12.73 -13.03
C VAL A 127 -7.19 12.52 -12.00
N PHE A 128 -6.48 13.58 -11.61
CA PHE A 128 -5.41 13.50 -10.61
C PHE A 128 -5.92 13.02 -9.25
N ILE A 129 -7.04 13.59 -8.77
CA ILE A 129 -7.65 13.18 -7.49
C ILE A 129 -8.08 11.72 -7.56
N THR A 130 -8.70 11.30 -8.66
CA THR A 130 -9.23 9.94 -8.83
C THR A 130 -8.10 8.90 -8.94
N VAL A 131 -6.99 9.22 -9.61
CA VAL A 131 -5.87 8.26 -9.78
C VAL A 131 -4.92 8.21 -8.58
N ALA A 132 -4.99 9.19 -7.66
CA ALA A 132 -4.06 9.32 -6.55
C ALA A 132 -3.91 8.04 -5.70
N PRO A 133 -4.99 7.35 -5.28
CA PRO A 133 -4.84 6.11 -4.52
C PRO A 133 -4.09 5.02 -5.29
N LYS A 134 -4.29 4.91 -6.61
CA LYS A 134 -3.62 3.90 -7.44
C LYS A 134 -2.12 4.17 -7.57
N ILE A 135 -1.72 5.44 -7.67
CA ILE A 135 -0.29 5.83 -7.61
C ILE A 135 0.30 5.41 -6.27
N THR A 136 -0.45 5.67 -5.21
CA THR A 136 -0.07 5.38 -3.85
C THR A 136 0.09 3.87 -3.60
N ASP A 137 -0.85 3.04 -4.05
CA ASP A 137 -0.78 1.57 -3.98
C ASP A 137 0.41 1.02 -4.77
N LEU A 138 0.62 1.53 -5.99
CA LEU A 138 1.76 1.15 -6.82
C LEU A 138 3.08 1.49 -6.14
N THR A 139 3.13 2.60 -5.41
CA THR A 139 4.30 2.99 -4.60
C THR A 139 4.55 2.01 -3.46
N LEU A 140 3.50 1.61 -2.72
CA LEU A 140 3.62 0.62 -1.64
C LEU A 140 4.11 -0.74 -2.17
N MET A 141 3.53 -1.23 -3.26
CA MET A 141 3.93 -2.47 -3.91
C MET A 141 5.36 -2.42 -4.45
N GLY A 142 5.72 -1.30 -5.10
CA GLY A 142 7.05 -1.06 -5.64
C GLY A 142 8.11 -1.04 -4.54
N PHE A 143 7.83 -0.36 -3.42
CA PHE A 143 8.72 -0.31 -2.27
C PHE A 143 8.94 -1.68 -1.63
N TYR A 144 7.86 -2.45 -1.40
CA TYR A 144 7.97 -3.82 -0.90
C TYR A 144 8.80 -4.71 -1.85
N THR A 145 8.52 -4.64 -3.15
CA THR A 145 9.23 -5.43 -4.17
C THR A 145 10.72 -5.08 -4.21
N ALA A 146 11.07 -3.78 -4.13
CA ALA A 146 12.45 -3.33 -4.11
C ALA A 146 13.20 -3.83 -2.86
N LEU A 147 12.60 -3.75 -1.67
CA LEU A 147 13.19 -4.30 -0.44
C LEU A 147 13.38 -5.82 -0.53
N ASN A 148 12.39 -6.53 -1.10
CA ASN A 148 12.47 -7.97 -1.28
C ASN A 148 13.57 -8.41 -2.26
N GLU A 149 13.71 -7.73 -3.40
CA GLU A 149 14.73 -8.08 -4.40
C GLU A 149 16.14 -7.70 -3.96
N THR A 150 16.28 -6.62 -3.18
CA THR A 150 17.57 -6.18 -2.63
C THR A 150 17.94 -6.86 -1.31
N ASN A 151 17.11 -7.78 -0.80
CA ASN A 151 17.28 -8.44 0.51
C ASN A 151 17.36 -7.47 1.71
N HIS A 152 16.70 -6.31 1.64
CA HIS A 152 16.60 -5.33 2.73
C HIS A 152 15.28 -5.42 3.51
N LEU A 153 14.53 -6.51 3.36
CA LEU A 153 13.39 -6.75 4.24
C LEU A 153 13.86 -6.95 5.70
N PRO A 154 13.05 -6.54 6.70
CA PRO A 154 13.40 -6.70 8.10
C PRO A 154 13.77 -8.13 8.47
N SER A 155 14.71 -8.27 9.40
CA SER A 155 15.14 -9.59 9.90
C SER A 155 14.00 -10.32 10.64
N ASN A 156 13.10 -9.58 11.29
CA ASN A 156 11.97 -10.09 12.03
C ASN A 156 10.91 -10.76 11.10
N LEU A 157 10.48 -11.98 11.43
CA LEU A 157 9.51 -12.73 10.63
C LEU A 157 8.13 -12.06 10.60
N TYR A 158 7.64 -11.59 11.76
CA TYR A 158 6.35 -10.91 11.86
C TYR A 158 6.33 -9.61 11.06
N ALA A 159 7.42 -8.84 11.08
CA ALA A 159 7.56 -7.63 10.27
C ALA A 159 7.50 -7.95 8.77
N ARG A 160 8.17 -9.02 8.33
CA ARG A 160 8.08 -9.48 6.93
C ARG A 160 6.67 -9.91 6.54
N ILE A 161 5.98 -10.64 7.42
CA ILE A 161 4.59 -11.02 7.23
C ILE A 161 3.72 -9.77 7.11
N ALA A 162 3.82 -8.83 8.05
CA ALA A 162 3.06 -7.58 8.03
C ALA A 162 3.30 -6.76 6.75
N MET A 163 4.56 -6.56 6.34
CA MET A 163 4.88 -5.86 5.09
C MET A 163 4.33 -6.58 3.86
N SER A 164 4.40 -7.92 3.84
CA SER A 164 3.83 -8.72 2.74
C SER A 164 2.30 -8.61 2.70
N SER A 165 1.63 -8.60 3.86
CA SER A 165 0.18 -8.45 3.94
C SER A 165 -0.27 -7.07 3.47
N ILE A 166 0.45 -6.01 3.81
CA ILE A 166 0.18 -4.64 3.29
C ILE A 166 0.36 -4.61 1.77
N ALA A 167 1.45 -5.17 1.25
CA ALA A 167 1.71 -5.19 -0.20
C ALA A 167 0.67 -6.02 -0.97
N VAL A 168 0.23 -7.14 -0.42
CA VAL A 168 -0.87 -7.94 -0.98
C VAL A 168 -2.19 -7.17 -0.93
N GLY A 169 -2.50 -6.49 0.17
CA GLY A 169 -3.69 -5.63 0.28
C GLY A 169 -3.72 -4.53 -0.78
N ALA A 170 -2.60 -3.81 -0.94
CA ALA A 170 -2.44 -2.79 -1.99
C ALA A 170 -2.59 -3.39 -3.41
N TRP A 171 -2.03 -4.59 -3.65
CA TRP A 171 -2.21 -5.27 -4.93
C TRP A 171 -3.66 -5.70 -5.19
N VAL A 172 -4.38 -6.18 -4.17
CA VAL A 172 -5.80 -6.53 -4.30
C VAL A 172 -6.62 -5.29 -4.62
N ASP A 173 -6.41 -4.17 -3.91
CA ASP A 173 -7.12 -2.92 -4.22
C ASP A 173 -6.81 -2.39 -5.62
N PHE A 174 -5.52 -2.37 -5.99
CA PHE A 174 -5.11 -1.97 -7.32
C PHE A 174 -5.73 -2.89 -8.40
N SER A 175 -5.69 -4.21 -8.21
CA SER A 175 -6.12 -5.17 -9.24
C SER A 175 -7.64 -5.31 -9.39
N LYS A 176 -8.44 -5.01 -8.35
CA LYS A 176 -9.91 -5.21 -8.40
C LYS A 176 -10.55 -4.45 -9.57
N ASP A 177 -10.01 -3.28 -9.90
CA ASP A 177 -10.49 -2.40 -10.97
C ASP A 177 -10.35 -3.01 -12.38
N LEU A 178 -9.52 -4.06 -12.55
CA LEU A 178 -9.46 -4.80 -13.83
C LEU A 178 -10.71 -5.60 -14.12
N LEU A 179 -11.34 -6.12 -13.06
CA LEU A 179 -12.52 -6.96 -13.15
C LEU A 179 -13.80 -6.14 -12.97
N ALA A 180 -13.66 -4.95 -12.39
CA ALA A 180 -14.77 -4.12 -12.03
C ALA A 180 -15.36 -3.44 -13.28
N THR A 181 -16.65 -3.68 -13.50
CA THR A 181 -17.43 -3.10 -14.60
C THR A 181 -18.24 -1.89 -14.13
N SER A 182 -18.04 -1.47 -12.88
CA SER A 182 -18.86 -0.49 -12.22
C SER A 182 -18.44 0.92 -12.63
N ASN A 183 -19.43 1.81 -12.68
CA ASN A 183 -19.19 3.22 -12.96
C ASN A 183 -18.54 3.96 -11.79
N TYR A 184 -18.48 3.31 -10.63
CA TYR A 184 -17.95 3.84 -9.37
C TYR A 184 -16.47 3.53 -9.17
N ASP A 185 -15.88 2.65 -9.98
CA ASP A 185 -14.46 2.30 -9.86
C ASP A 185 -13.57 3.45 -10.33
N ASP A 186 -12.47 3.69 -9.61
CA ASP A 186 -11.56 4.81 -9.86
C ASP A 186 -11.03 4.80 -11.29
N VAL A 187 -10.58 3.65 -11.78
CA VAL A 187 -10.05 3.50 -13.14
C VAL A 187 -11.12 3.77 -14.20
N ASN A 188 -12.34 3.26 -14.02
CA ASN A 188 -13.44 3.50 -14.95
C ASN A 188 -13.84 4.97 -14.97
N ARG A 189 -13.80 5.64 -13.82
CA ARG A 189 -14.02 7.09 -13.70
C ARG A 189 -12.91 7.88 -14.41
N VAL A 190 -11.64 7.50 -14.25
CA VAL A 190 -10.52 8.13 -14.98
C VAL A 190 -10.72 7.99 -16.50
N TYR A 191 -11.10 6.82 -17.00
CA TYR A 191 -11.33 6.63 -18.43
C TYR A 191 -12.45 7.53 -18.97
N LYS A 192 -13.56 7.63 -18.25
CA LYS A 192 -14.65 8.54 -18.62
C LYS A 192 -14.21 10.00 -18.65
N LEU A 193 -13.46 10.43 -17.63
CA LEU A 193 -12.92 11.79 -17.58
C LEU A 193 -11.98 12.09 -18.75
N LEU A 194 -11.23 11.09 -19.23
CA LEU A 194 -10.37 11.18 -20.42
C LEU A 194 -11.13 10.97 -21.75
N GLY A 195 -12.47 10.90 -21.72
CA GLY A 195 -13.31 10.71 -22.90
C GLY A 195 -13.20 9.31 -23.53
N GLN A 196 -12.70 8.34 -22.78
CA GLN A 196 -12.52 6.95 -23.23
C GLN A 196 -13.71 6.08 -22.80
N ASN A 197 -14.00 5.04 -23.58
CA ASN A 197 -14.97 4.02 -23.18
C ASN A 197 -14.31 3.08 -22.15
N PRO A 198 -14.80 3.02 -20.89
CA PRO A 198 -14.21 2.15 -19.87
C PRO A 198 -14.34 0.65 -20.16
N HIS A 199 -15.28 0.26 -21.03
CA HIS A 199 -15.50 -1.13 -21.40
C HIS A 199 -14.65 -1.59 -22.59
N ASP A 200 -13.92 -0.67 -23.24
CA ASP A 200 -13.02 -1.03 -24.32
C ASP A 200 -11.69 -1.56 -23.76
N LYS A 201 -11.55 -2.89 -23.77
CA LYS A 201 -10.34 -3.59 -23.31
C LYS A 201 -9.14 -3.41 -24.24
N THR A 202 -9.33 -2.87 -25.44
CA THR A 202 -8.24 -2.56 -26.38
C THR A 202 -7.65 -1.17 -26.17
N ASN A 203 -8.25 -0.37 -25.29
CA ASN A 203 -7.75 0.93 -24.91
C ASN A 203 -6.31 0.83 -24.34
N PRO A 204 -5.34 1.63 -24.85
CA PRO A 204 -3.96 1.61 -24.36
C PRO A 204 -3.83 1.85 -22.86
N TYR A 205 -4.72 2.62 -22.24
CA TYR A 205 -4.71 2.81 -20.79
C TYR A 205 -5.09 1.53 -20.03
N ALA A 206 -6.11 0.80 -20.52
CA ALA A 206 -6.52 -0.48 -19.95
C ALA A 206 -5.41 -1.54 -20.06
N LEU A 207 -4.74 -1.60 -21.21
CA LEU A 207 -3.59 -2.48 -21.42
C LEU A 207 -2.40 -2.10 -20.51
N THR A 208 -2.16 -0.80 -20.34
CA THR A 208 -1.11 -0.32 -19.42
C THR A 208 -1.45 -0.71 -17.98
N TYR A 209 -2.69 -0.50 -17.53
CA TYR A 209 -3.13 -0.85 -16.19
C TYR A 209 -3.06 -2.36 -15.92
N LEU A 210 -3.44 -3.18 -16.90
CA LEU A 210 -3.27 -4.63 -16.86
C LEU A 210 -1.81 -5.03 -16.72
N GLY A 211 -0.92 -4.41 -17.52
CA GLY A 211 0.52 -4.64 -17.45
C GLY A 211 1.10 -4.29 -16.08
N LEU A 212 0.75 -3.13 -15.54
CA LEU A 212 1.17 -2.69 -14.20
C LEU A 212 0.67 -3.64 -13.12
N THR A 213 -0.58 -4.11 -13.22
CA THR A 213 -1.15 -5.07 -12.26
C THR A 213 -0.43 -6.42 -12.31
N ALA A 214 -0.10 -6.91 -13.50
CA ALA A 214 0.61 -8.18 -13.68
C ALA A 214 2.05 -8.10 -13.15
N ILE A 215 2.78 -7.02 -13.48
CA ILE A 215 4.16 -6.80 -13.04
C ILE A 215 4.23 -6.65 -11.51
N SER A 216 3.37 -5.80 -10.93
CA SER A 216 3.32 -5.60 -9.48
C SER A 216 2.93 -6.89 -8.76
N GLY A 217 1.93 -7.62 -9.27
CA GLY A 217 1.51 -8.90 -8.72
C GLY A 217 2.61 -9.96 -8.73
N ALA A 218 3.38 -10.05 -9.82
CA ALA A 218 4.54 -10.94 -9.89
C ALA A 218 5.62 -10.57 -8.86
N GLY A 219 5.89 -9.27 -8.68
CA GLY A 219 6.84 -8.77 -7.67
C GLY A 219 6.41 -9.12 -6.24
N VAL A 220 5.16 -8.80 -5.90
CA VAL A 220 4.58 -9.10 -4.58
C VAL A 220 4.54 -10.60 -4.32
N GLY A 221 4.03 -11.38 -5.29
CA GLY A 221 3.91 -12.84 -5.21
C GLY A 221 5.27 -13.53 -5.04
N ARG A 222 6.31 -13.07 -5.74
CA ARG A 222 7.68 -13.57 -5.55
C ARG A 222 8.20 -13.31 -4.14
N GLY A 223 7.91 -12.14 -3.57
CA GLY A 223 8.27 -11.84 -2.18
C GLY A 223 7.58 -12.75 -1.17
N VAL A 224 6.27 -12.96 -1.33
CA VAL A 224 5.50 -13.90 -0.51
C VAL A 224 6.05 -15.32 -0.65
N TYR A 225 6.36 -15.77 -1.87
CA TYR A 225 6.94 -17.09 -2.10
C TYR A 225 8.30 -17.27 -1.41
N LYS A 226 9.20 -16.28 -1.50
CA LYS A 226 10.50 -16.30 -0.78
C LYS A 226 10.29 -16.36 0.74
N LEU A 227 9.29 -15.65 1.27
CA LEU A 227 8.96 -15.67 2.69
C LEU A 227 8.52 -17.06 3.17
N LEU A 228 7.69 -17.75 2.38
CA LEU A 228 7.18 -19.08 2.71
C LEU A 228 8.26 -20.17 2.57
N THR A 229 9.16 -20.06 1.60
CA THR A 229 10.20 -21.06 1.31
C THR A 229 11.47 -20.91 2.16
N ARG A 230 11.86 -19.68 2.55
CA ARG A 230 13.07 -19.47 3.38
C ARG A 230 13.03 -20.14 4.75
N ARG A 231 11.86 -20.51 5.25
CA ARG A 231 11.75 -21.31 6.48
C ARG A 231 12.50 -22.64 6.40
N GLU A 232 12.60 -23.23 5.20
CA GLU A 232 13.28 -24.52 5.03
C GLU A 232 14.80 -24.40 5.12
N ALA A 233 15.36 -23.20 4.92
CA ALA A 233 16.79 -22.96 4.84
C ALA A 233 17.39 -22.29 6.09
N SER A 234 16.73 -22.40 7.26
CA SER A 234 17.29 -21.87 8.51
C SER A 234 18.70 -22.46 8.71
N PRO A 235 19.75 -21.62 8.81
CA PRO A 235 21.12 -22.11 8.88
C PRO A 235 21.21 -23.08 10.05
N LYS A 236 21.61 -24.33 9.78
CA LYS A 236 21.87 -25.35 10.81
C LYS A 236 22.63 -24.64 11.92
N LYS A 237 21.99 -24.50 13.10
CA LYS A 237 22.61 -23.88 14.29
C LYS A 237 24.04 -24.39 14.35
N HIS A 238 24.98 -23.50 14.05
CA HIS A 238 26.38 -23.84 14.14
C HIS A 238 26.59 -24.16 15.61
N LYS A 239 26.81 -25.44 15.94
CA LYS A 239 26.92 -25.85 17.34
C LYS A 239 28.09 -25.06 17.93
N PRO A 240 27.85 -24.16 18.90
CA PRO A 240 28.94 -23.46 19.56
C PRO A 240 29.82 -24.54 20.20
N GLY A 241 31.02 -24.75 19.65
CA GLY A 241 31.95 -25.81 20.05
C GLY A 241 32.48 -26.71 18.93
N GLN A 242 31.96 -26.64 17.69
CA GLN A 242 32.52 -27.44 16.57
C GLN A 242 33.65 -26.74 15.80
N THR A 243 33.73 -25.40 15.83
CA THR A 243 34.70 -24.65 15.02
C THR A 243 36.10 -24.57 15.62
N GLU A 244 36.26 -24.71 16.94
CA GLU A 244 37.61 -24.66 17.54
C GLU A 244 38.42 -25.95 17.30
N ARG A 245 37.77 -27.11 17.15
CA ARG A 245 38.50 -28.38 16.88
C ARG A 245 38.85 -28.58 15.41
N GLU A 246 38.11 -28.01 14.46
CA GLU A 246 38.42 -28.13 13.03
C GLU A 246 39.39 -27.05 12.52
N LEU A 247 39.42 -25.86 13.13
CA LEU A 247 40.39 -24.82 12.77
C LEU A 247 41.83 -25.11 13.29
N LEU A 248 41.97 -26.02 14.26
CA LEU A 248 43.27 -26.46 14.80
C LEU A 248 43.89 -27.66 14.04
N LEU A 249 43.16 -28.25 13.08
CA LEU A 249 43.61 -29.43 12.33
C LEU A 249 43.87 -29.18 10.85
N THR A 250 43.85 -27.93 10.38
CA THR A 250 44.41 -27.59 9.07
C THR A 250 45.93 -27.44 9.22
N PRO A 251 46.75 -28.42 8.80
CA PRO A 251 48.19 -28.24 8.81
C PRO A 251 48.52 -27.03 7.94
N GLN A 252 49.23 -26.07 8.53
CA GLN A 252 49.87 -25.01 7.77
C GLN A 252 50.85 -25.67 6.79
N LEU A 253 50.40 -25.89 5.56
CA LEU A 253 51.29 -26.14 4.42
C LEU A 253 51.98 -24.81 4.11
N ILE A 254 52.94 -24.46 4.97
CA ILE A 254 53.99 -23.50 4.67
C ILE A 254 54.87 -24.18 3.62
N GLY A 255 54.52 -23.98 2.36
CA GLY A 255 55.40 -24.27 1.24
C GLY A 255 56.55 -23.28 1.24
N VAL A 256 57.60 -23.59 2.00
CA VAL A 256 58.94 -23.04 1.77
C VAL A 256 59.51 -23.78 0.56
N GLY A 257 59.64 -23.08 -0.55
CA GLY A 257 60.45 -23.47 -1.69
C GLY A 257 60.55 -22.25 -2.59
N GLY A 258 61.71 -21.68 -2.88
CA GLY A 258 63.07 -22.17 -2.78
C GLY A 258 63.80 -21.48 -3.93
N THR A 259 64.82 -20.71 -3.60
CA THR A 259 65.73 -20.00 -4.52
C THR A 259 66.28 -20.89 -5.62
N PHE A 260 66.25 -20.41 -6.87
CA PHE A 260 67.40 -20.24 -7.78
C PHE A 260 67.05 -19.18 -8.84
#